data_AF-A0A6S6TB40-F1
#
_entry.id   AF-A0A6S6TB40-F1
#
_cell.length_a   1.000
_cell.length_b   1.000
_cell.length_c   1.000
_cell.angle_alpha   90.00
_cell.angle_beta   90.00
_cell.angle_gamma   90.00
#
_symmetry.space_group_name_H-M   'P 1'
#
loop_
_entity.id
_entity.type
_entity.pdbx_description
1 polymer ?
#
loop_
_entity_poly.entity_id
_entity_poly.type
_entity_poly.pdbx_seq_one_letter_code
_entity_poly.pdbx_strand_id
1 'polypeptide(L)' 'LIIWGDKDKILHVDNAKLFHKYIKNSKLVVLKGIGHMPMLESATKSAKVFNDFIK' A
#
# COMPACT_ATOMS: atom_id res chain seq x y z
N LEU A 1 -8.63 0.08 -2.06
CA LEU A 1 -7.44 0.45 -1.27
C LEU A 1 -6.21 -0.20 -1.88
N ILE A 2 -5.13 0.55 -2.06
CA ILE A 2 -3.82 0.10 -2.54
C ILE A 2 -2.83 0.38 -1.41
N ILE A 3 -2.20 -0.64 -0.86
CA ILE A 3 -1.14 -0.52 0.16
C ILE A 3 0.16 -1.00 -0.47
N TRP A 4 1.21 -0.18 -0.40
CA TRP A 4 2.51 -0.49 -0.98
C TRP A 4 3.64 -0.12 -0.02
N GLY A 5 4.77 -0.83 -0.07
CA GLY A 5 5.98 -0.44 0.65
C GLY A 5 6.95 0.35 -0.22
N ASP A 6 7.58 1.41 0.30
CA ASP A 6 8.54 2.22 -0.48
C ASP A 6 9.91 1.54 -0.70
N LYS A 7 10.16 0.40 -0.06
CA LYS A 7 11.35 -0.44 -0.22
C LYS A 7 11.05 -1.74 -0.95
N ASP A 8 9.90 -1.86 -1.61
CA ASP A 8 9.61 -3.01 -2.48
C ASP A 8 10.65 -3.10 -3.60
N LYS A 9 11.39 -4.22 -3.61
CA LYS A 9 12.43 -4.54 -4.61
C LYS A 9 11.95 -5.52 -5.68
N ILE A 10 10.74 -6.06 -5.54
CA ILE A 10 10.11 -6.97 -6.50
C ILE A 10 9.28 -6.14 -7.48
N LEU A 11 8.47 -5.21 -6.98
CA LEU A 11 7.65 -4.31 -7.78
C LEU A 11 7.88 -2.85 -7.38
N HIS A 12 8.35 -2.03 -8.32
CA HIS A 12 8.67 -0.63 -8.03
C HIS A 12 7.44 0.16 -7.54
N VAL A 13 7.63 1.01 -6.54
CA VAL A 13 6.55 1.78 -5.88
C VAL A 13 5.76 2.69 -6.82
N ASP A 14 6.32 3.08 -7.97
CA ASP A 14 5.60 3.86 -8.97
C ASP A 14 4.42 3.10 -9.60
N ASN A 15 4.44 1.75 -9.57
CA ASN A 15 3.28 0.95 -9.95
C ASN A 15 2.07 1.26 -9.07
N ALA A 16 2.27 1.59 -7.80
CA ALA A 16 1.20 1.95 -6.89
C ALA A 16 0.49 3.25 -7.33
N LYS A 17 1.27 4.23 -7.83
CA LYS A 17 0.73 5.47 -8.41
C LYS A 17 -0.04 5.18 -9.70
N LEU A 18 0.48 4.29 -10.55
CA LEU A 18 -0.17 3.88 -11.78
C LEU A 18 -1.52 3.20 -11.52
N PHE A 19 -1.55 2.29 -10.55
CA PHE A 19 -2.78 1.63 -10.11
C PHE A 19 -3.78 2.63 -9.55
N HIS A 20 -3.33 3.60 -8.73
CA HIS A 20 -4.21 4.62 -8.21
C HIS A 20 -4.83 5.50 -9.32
N LYS A 21 -4.04 5.82 -10.35
CA LYS A 21 -4.50 6.57 -11.52
C LYS A 21 -5.60 5.84 -12.29
N TYR A 22 -5.50 4.52 -12.46
CA TYR A 22 -6.40 3.76 -13.33
C TYR A 22 -7.54 3.04 -12.60
N ILE A 23 -7.41 2.77 -11.30
CA ILE A 23 -8.48 2.17 -10.51
C ILE A 23 -9.33 3.29 -9.92
N LYS A 24 -10.52 3.51 -10.50
CA LYS A 24 -11.50 4.49 -9.99
C LYS A 24 -11.84 4.21 -8.53
N ASN A 25 -12.02 5.29 -7.75
CA ASN A 25 -12.36 5.25 -6.32
C ASN A 25 -11.35 4.48 -5.44
N SER A 26 -10.12 4.26 -5.93
CA SER A 26 -9.06 3.71 -5.11
C SER A 26 -8.51 4.76 -4.13
N LYS A 27 -7.99 4.30 -2.99
CA LYS A 27 -7.12 5.08 -2.09
C LYS A 27 -5.73 4.46 -2.13
N LEU A 28 -4.68 5.26 -2.20
CA LEU A 28 -3.30 4.82 -2.17
C LEU A 28 -2.63 5.17 -0.85
N VAL A 29 -1.97 4.19 -0.23
CA VAL A 29 -1.14 4.38 0.96
C VAL A 29 0.22 3.72 0.72
N VAL A 30 1.28 4.52 0.77
CA VAL A 30 2.67 4.04 0.69
C VAL A 30 3.28 4.06 2.10
N LEU A 31 3.71 2.91 2.59
CA LEU A 31 4.34 2.75 3.89
C LEU A 31 5.86 2.92 3.78
N LYS A 32 6.42 3.87 4.53
CA LYS A 32 7.87 4.10 4.56
C LYS A 32 8.61 3.00 5.30
N GLY A 33 9.74 2.57 4.73
CA GLY A 33 10.63 1.54 5.26
C GLY A 33 10.11 0.11 5.10
N ILE A 34 9.03 -0.10 4.33
CA ILE A 34 8.38 -1.40 4.15
C ILE A 34 8.69 -1.94 2.76
N GLY A 35 8.94 -3.25 2.68
CA GLY A 35 9.20 -3.97 1.45
C GLY A 35 7.92 -4.42 0.72
N HIS A 36 8.00 -5.59 0.11
CA HIS A 36 6.99 -6.12 -0.79
C HIS A 36 5.71 -6.59 -0.09
N MET A 37 5.80 -6.98 1.20
CA MET A 37 4.68 -7.60 1.91
C MET A 37 4.25 -6.76 3.12
N PRO A 38 3.61 -5.58 2.92
CA PRO A 38 3.18 -4.70 4.01
C PRO A 38 2.36 -5.37 5.11
N MET A 39 1.54 -6.35 4.77
CA MET A 39 0.71 -7.08 5.73
C MET A 39 1.53 -7.99 6.66
N LEU A 40 2.71 -8.46 6.23
CA LEU A 40 3.61 -9.27 7.05
C LEU A 40 4.64 -8.38 7.78
N GLU A 41 5.22 -7.42 7.07
CA GLU A 41 6.30 -6.57 7.60
C GLU A 41 5.78 -5.50 8.59
N SER A 42 4.52 -5.09 8.46
CA SER A 42 3.90 -4.14 9.38
C SER A 42 2.40 -4.41 9.54
N ALA A 43 2.07 -5.58 10.10
CA ALA A 43 0.69 -6.04 10.28
C ALA A 43 -0.21 -4.99 10.95
N THR A 44 0.22 -4.37 12.05
CA THR A 44 -0.57 -3.36 12.77
C THR A 44 -0.86 -2.12 11.93
N LYS A 45 0.13 -1.61 11.18
CA LYS A 45 -0.06 -0.45 10.31
C LYS A 45 -0.99 -0.79 9.15
N SER A 46 -0.78 -1.94 8.52
CA SER A 46 -1.60 -2.42 7.41
C SER A 46 -3.06 -2.65 7.85
N ALA A 47 -3.28 -3.29 9.00
CA ALA A 47 -4.61 -3.50 9.57
C ALA A 47 -5.29 -2.17 9.93
N LYS A 48 -4.55 -1.19 10.49
CA LYS A 48 -5.08 0.15 10.74
C LYS A 48 -5.55 0.82 9.44
N VAL A 49 -4.70 0.83 8.41
CA VAL A 49 -5.02 1.44 7.11
C VAL A 49 -6.24 0.77 6.47
N PHE A 50 -6.37 -0.55 6.61
CA PHE A 50 -7.54 -1.28 6.16
C PHE A 50 -8.80 -0.89 6.94
N ASN A 51 -8.74 -0.87 8.28
CA ASN A 51 -9.86 -0.48 9.13
C ASN A 51 -10.34 0.96 8.87
N ASP A 52 -9.41 1.88 8.60
CA ASP A 52 -9.73 3.27 8.24
C ASP A 52 -10.30 3.41 6.82
N PHE A 53 -10.18 2.37 5.97
CA PHE A 53 -10.74 2.35 4.62
C PHE A 53 -12.16 1.79 4.56
N ILE A 54 -12.49 0.81 5.40
CA ILE A 54 -13.81 0.15 5.41
C ILE A 54 -14.87 0.88 6.25
N LYS A 55 -14.44 1.86 7.05
CA LYS A 55 -15.32 2.82 7.71
C LYS A 55 -15.73 3.92 6.73
#